data_AF-A0A949BIL2-F1
#
_entry.id   AF-A0A949BIL2-F1
#
_cell.length_a   1.000
_cell.length_b   1.000
_cell.length_c   1.000
_cell.angle_alpha   90.00
_cell.angle_beta   90.00
_cell.angle_gamma   90.00
#
_symmetry.space_group_name_H-M   'P 1'
#
loop_
_entity.id
_entity.type
_entity.pdbx_description
1 polymer ?
#
loop_
_entity_poly.entity_id
_entity_poly.type
_entity_poly.pdbx_seq_one_letter_code
_entity_poly.pdbx_strand_id
1 'polypeptide(L)'
;MEIKVQKLNQDELNKMNVFAWPVWAKEISRFDWQYDGIEECYLLDGDVIVETKDGKNVKFGKGDFVTFPKGLSCTWDIKKPVRKHYNFK
;
A
#
# COMPACT_ATOMS: atom_id res chain seq x y z
N MET A 1 13.40 -7.72 -4.28
CA MET A 1 11.94 -7.74 -4.04
C MET A 1 11.50 -6.30 -4.02
N GLU A 2 10.67 -5.87 -4.98
CA GLU A 2 10.38 -4.45 -5.17
C GLU A 2 8.88 -4.18 -4.96
N ILE A 3 8.59 -3.06 -4.30
CA ILE A 3 7.24 -2.55 -4.16
C ILE A 3 6.81 -2.04 -5.53
N LYS A 4 5.66 -2.51 -6.04
CA LYS A 4 5.10 -2.02 -7.30
C LYS A 4 4.03 -1.00 -6.99
N VAL A 5 4.14 0.19 -7.58
CA VAL A 5 3.13 1.25 -7.51
C VAL A 5 2.59 1.47 -8.92
N GLN A 6 1.29 1.37 -9.09
CA GLN A 6 0.61 1.46 -10.38
C GLN A 6 -0.65 2.33 -10.26
N LYS A 7 -0.99 3.03 -11.33
CA LYS A 7 -2.30 3.70 -11.46
C LYS A 7 -3.17 2.87 -12.38
N LEU A 8 -4.05 2.08 -11.77
CA LEU A 8 -5.02 1.28 -12.49
C LEU A 8 -6.22 2.15 -12.88
N ASN A 9 -6.81 1.86 -14.03
CA ASN A 9 -8.05 2.48 -14.43
C ASN A 9 -9.25 1.86 -13.69
N GLN A 10 -10.42 2.48 -13.82
CA GLN A 10 -11.60 2.05 -13.08
C GLN A 10 -12.09 0.66 -13.48
N ASP A 11 -11.97 0.26 -14.74
CA ASP A 11 -12.31 -1.10 -15.20
C ASP A 11 -11.41 -2.17 -14.58
N GLU A 12 -10.11 -1.91 -14.45
CA GLU A 12 -9.16 -2.82 -13.79
C GLU A 12 -9.48 -2.98 -12.31
N LEU A 13 -9.71 -1.86 -11.61
CA LEU A 13 -10.09 -1.86 -10.19
C LEU A 13 -11.40 -2.62 -9.95
N ASN A 14 -12.39 -2.43 -10.83
CA ASN A 14 -13.67 -3.14 -10.77
C ASN A 14 -13.51 -4.64 -11.04
N LYS A 15 -12.71 -5.04 -12.04
CA LYS A 15 -12.42 -6.46 -12.34
C LYS A 15 -11.75 -7.18 -11.17
N MET A 16 -10.88 -6.49 -10.44
CA MET A 16 -10.24 -7.00 -9.23
C MET A 16 -11.13 -6.94 -7.99
N ASN A 17 -12.31 -6.33 -8.11
CA ASN A 17 -13.28 -6.09 -7.04
C ASN A 17 -12.65 -5.43 -5.80
N VAL A 18 -11.72 -4.50 -6.02
CA VAL A 18 -10.93 -3.87 -4.94
C VAL A 18 -11.80 -3.15 -3.91
N PHE A 19 -12.95 -2.63 -4.35
CA PHE A 19 -13.88 -1.89 -3.49
C PHE A 19 -14.66 -2.79 -2.52
N ALA A 20 -14.65 -4.12 -2.74
CA ALA A 20 -15.23 -5.09 -1.81
C ALA A 20 -14.23 -5.58 -0.76
N TRP A 21 -12.94 -5.26 -0.92
CA TRP A 21 -11.90 -5.65 0.04
C TRP A 21 -12.08 -4.91 1.37
N PRO A 22 -11.60 -5.48 2.49
CA PRO A 22 -11.61 -4.78 3.76
C PRO A 22 -10.85 -3.45 3.68
N VAL A 23 -11.33 -2.47 4.43
CA VAL A 23 -10.71 -1.14 4.51
C VAL A 23 -9.86 -1.08 5.76
N TRP A 24 -8.62 -0.62 5.59
CA TRP A 24 -7.73 -0.25 6.67
C TRP A 24 -7.52 1.25 6.68
N ALA A 25 -7.48 1.84 7.88
CA ALA A 25 -7.25 3.26 8.08
C ALA A 25 -6.26 3.48 9.21
N LYS A 26 -5.42 4.51 9.07
CA LYS A 26 -4.43 4.87 10.09
C LYS A 26 -4.09 6.35 10.03
N GLU A 27 -3.90 6.93 11.21
CA GLU A 27 -3.45 8.29 11.41
C GLU A 27 -1.96 8.47 11.09
N ILE A 28 -1.52 9.73 11.04
CA ILE A 28 -0.11 10.12 10.86
C ILE A 28 0.74 9.39 11.91
N SER A 29 1.57 8.46 11.45
CA SER A 29 2.39 7.62 12.30
C SER A 29 3.54 7.02 11.49
N ARG A 30 4.60 6.64 12.20
CA ARG A 30 5.77 5.97 11.63
C ARG A 30 5.98 4.66 12.38
N PHE A 31 6.02 3.54 11.67
CA PHE A 31 6.14 2.21 12.27
C PHE A 31 6.79 1.21 11.31
N ASP A 32 7.45 0.21 11.89
CA ASP A 32 8.02 -0.89 11.11
C ASP A 32 6.96 -1.94 10.77
N TRP A 33 7.05 -2.47 9.56
CA TRP A 33 6.14 -3.50 9.07
C TRP A 33 6.89 -4.58 8.29
N GLN A 34 6.42 -5.81 8.43
CA GLN A 34 6.95 -6.95 7.71
C GLN A 34 5.80 -7.70 7.03
N TYR A 35 5.98 -7.97 5.74
CA TYR A 35 5.04 -8.72 4.92
C TYR A 35 5.43 -10.19 4.91
N ASP A 36 4.60 -11.04 5.50
CA ASP A 36 4.73 -12.50 5.51
C ASP A 36 4.09 -13.17 4.28
N GLY A 37 3.20 -12.46 3.59
CA GLY A 37 2.57 -12.80 2.32
C GLY A 37 2.67 -11.68 1.29
N ILE A 38 2.00 -11.84 0.15
CA ILE A 38 1.86 -10.75 -0.83
C ILE A 38 0.66 -9.91 -0.41
N GLU A 39 0.84 -8.61 -0.21
CA GLU A 39 -0.27 -7.69 0.06
C GLU A 39 -0.50 -6.81 -1.17
N GLU A 40 -1.75 -6.77 -1.63
CA GLU A 40 -2.23 -5.83 -2.62
C GLU A 40 -3.10 -4.79 -1.93
N CYS A 41 -2.91 -3.51 -2.24
CA CYS A 41 -3.74 -2.47 -1.68
C CYS A 41 -4.02 -1.33 -2.63
N TYR A 42 -5.21 -0.75 -2.51
CA TYR A 42 -5.64 0.42 -3.26
C TYR A 42 -5.90 1.58 -2.31
N LEU A 43 -5.22 2.71 -2.53
CA LEU A 43 -5.25 3.86 -1.63
C LEU A 43 -6.45 4.75 -1.97
N LEU A 44 -7.41 4.83 -1.05
CA LEU A 44 -8.56 5.73 -1.16
C LEU A 44 -8.20 7.16 -0.76
N ASP A 45 -7.29 7.31 0.20
CA ASP A 45 -6.77 8.59 0.66
C ASP A 45 -5.43 8.41 1.37
N GLY A 46 -4.69 9.51 1.54
CA GLY A 46 -3.44 9.57 2.29
C GLY A 46 -2.20 9.85 1.44
N ASP A 47 -1.09 10.03 2.16
CA ASP A 47 0.24 10.30 1.63
C ASP A 47 1.24 9.51 2.47
N VAL A 48 1.87 8.52 1.86
CA VAL A 48 2.69 7.52 2.55
C VAL A 48 4.05 7.42 1.88
N ILE A 49 5.08 7.33 2.70
CA ILE A 49 6.44 6.99 2.29
C ILE A 49 6.78 5.65 2.95
N VAL A 50 7.15 4.67 2.14
CA VAL A 50 7.67 3.39 2.62
C VAL A 50 9.17 3.36 2.38
N GLU A 51 9.92 3.20 3.47
CA GLU A 51 11.37 3.09 3.46
C GLU A 51 11.76 1.61 3.57
N THR A 52 12.44 1.08 2.55
CA THR A 52 12.86 -0.33 2.54
C THR A 52 14.28 -0.47 3.09
N LYS A 53 14.63 -1.67 3.58
CA LYS A 53 15.97 -1.92 4.18
C LYS A 53 17.15 -1.69 3.22
N ASP A 54 16.92 -1.74 1.92
CA ASP A 54 17.90 -1.41 0.88
C ASP A 54 18.05 0.12 0.65
N GLY A 55 17.42 0.94 1.49
CA GLY A 55 17.54 2.41 1.46
C GLY A 55 16.69 3.07 0.38
N LYS A 56 15.76 2.34 -0.25
CA LYS A 56 14.83 2.92 -1.22
C LYS A 56 13.61 3.50 -0.49
N ASN A 57 13.17 4.67 -0.96
CA ASN A 57 11.97 5.33 -0.48
C ASN A 57 10.91 5.30 -1.58
N VAL A 58 9.81 4.62 -1.33
CA VAL A 58 8.69 4.51 -2.26
C VAL A 58 7.55 5.37 -1.75
N LYS A 59 7.12 6.33 -2.55
CA LYS A 59 6.02 7.25 -2.21
C LYS A 59 4.78 6.87 -2.99
N PHE A 60 3.63 6.85 -2.32
CA PHE A 60 2.34 6.59 -2.93
C PHE A 60 1.22 7.23 -2.11
N GLY A 61 0.07 7.44 -2.74
CA GLY A 61 -1.07 8.08 -2.10
C GLY A 61 -2.37 7.77 -2.81
N LYS A 62 -3.36 8.64 -2.62
CA LYS A 62 -4.70 8.50 -3.18
C LYS A 62 -4.70 8.13 -4.68
N GLY A 63 -5.40 7.04 -5.00
CA GLY A 63 -5.58 6.52 -6.35
C GLY A 63 -4.51 5.55 -6.81
N ASP A 64 -3.46 5.34 -6.02
CA ASP A 64 -2.41 4.37 -6.34
C ASP A 64 -2.82 2.96 -5.89
N PHE A 65 -2.51 1.98 -6.75
CA PHE A 65 -2.55 0.56 -6.44
C PHE A 65 -1.11 0.10 -6.15
N VAL A 66 -0.91 -0.52 -5.00
CA VAL A 66 0.40 -0.91 -4.50
C VAL A 66 0.43 -2.40 -4.21
N THR A 67 1.49 -3.07 -4.65
CA THR A 67 1.75 -4.48 -4.36
C THR A 67 3.05 -4.63 -3.57
N PHE A 68 2.94 -5.18 -2.38
CA PHE A 68 4.05 -5.50 -1.50
C PHE A 68 4.43 -6.99 -1.64
N PRO A 69 5.69 -7.31 -1.96
CA PRO A 69 6.13 -8.69 -2.09
C PRO A 69 6.31 -9.38 -0.73
N LYS A 70 6.06 -10.69 -0.70
CA LYS A 70 6.36 -11.54 0.46
C LYS A 70 7.82 -11.42 0.89
N GLY A 71 8.03 -11.32 2.20
CA GLY A 71 9.34 -11.20 2.83
C GLY A 71 9.86 -9.76 2.89
N LEU A 72 9.12 -8.76 2.41
CA LEU A 72 9.51 -7.37 2.51
C LEU A 72 9.47 -6.91 3.98
N SER A 73 10.57 -6.29 4.43
CA SER A 73 10.60 -5.48 5.65
C SER A 73 10.79 -4.02 5.27
N CYS A 74 9.93 -3.14 5.80
CA CYS A 74 10.00 -1.71 5.53
C CYS A 74 9.41 -0.90 6.68
N THR A 75 9.75 0.38 6.74
CA THR A 75 9.15 1.35 7.67
C THR A 75 8.10 2.16 6.91
N TRP A 76 6.87 2.15 7.41
CA TRP A 76 5.81 3.03 6.93
C TRP A 76 5.96 4.38 7.64
N ASP A 77 5.95 5.47 6.86
CA ASP A 77 5.91 6.85 7.34
C ASP A 77 4.70 7.54 6.70
N ILE A 78 3.60 7.59 7.46
CA ILE A 78 2.32 8.14 7.03
C ILE A 78 2.34 9.64 7.27
N LYS A 79 2.42 10.44 6.20
CA LYS A 79 2.44 11.92 6.26
C LYS A 79 1.04 12.54 6.33
N LYS A 80 0.04 11.85 5.78
CA LYS A 80 -1.38 12.22 5.91
C LYS A 80 -2.19 10.97 6.23
N PRO A 81 -3.26 11.07 7.05
CA PRO A 81 -4.10 9.93 7.41
C PRO A 81 -4.45 9.10 6.17
N VAL A 82 -4.14 7.81 6.24
CA VAL A 82 -4.26 6.90 5.11
C VAL A 82 -5.53 6.07 5.25
N ARG A 83 -6.18 5.83 4.13
CA ARG A 83 -7.29 4.89 4.02
C ARG A 83 -7.07 4.05 2.77
N LYS A 84 -7.03 2.72 2.91
CA LYS A 84 -6.76 1.80 1.80
C LYS A 84 -7.67 0.58 1.85
N HIS A 85 -8.07 0.07 0.70
CA HIS A 85 -8.49 -1.31 0.55
C HIS A 85 -7.27 -2.21 0.55
N TYR A 86 -7.32 -3.35 1.21
CA TYR A 86 -6.19 -4.28 1.27
C TYR A 86 -6.65 -5.73 1.06
N ASN A 87 -5.79 -6.53 0.46
CA ASN A 87 -6.00 -7.95 0.25
C ASN A 87 -4.68 -8.69 0.44
N PHE A 88 -4.68 -9.68 1.34
CA PHE A 88 -3.57 -10.60 1.55
C PHE A 88 -3.77 -11.83 0.67
N LYS A 89 -2.75 -12.17 -0.12
CA LYS A 89 -2.69 -13.36 -0.97
C LYS A 89 -1.84 -14.46 -0.35
#